data_AF-A0A8M1MMW2-F1
#
_entry.id   AF-A0A8M1MMW2-F1
#
_cell.length_a   1.000
_cell.length_b   1.000
_cell.length_c   1.000
_cell.angle_alpha   90.00
_cell.angle_beta   90.00
_cell.angle_gamma   90.00
#
_symmetry.space_group_name_H-M   'P 1'
#
loop_
_entity.id
_entity.type
_entity.pdbx_description
1 polymer ?
#
loop_
_entity_poly.entity_id
_entity_poly.type
_entity_poly.pdbx_seq_one_letter_code
_entity_poly.pdbx_strand_id
1 'polypeptide(L)'
;MRVGADAGRRQARGGRGADAGQSQSRGSGAQRLRGFRVWTLQVDFRGRSEKLIRLRNPWGEVEWTGAWSDDAPEWNDIDSRQKAELDKKAEDGEFWMSFLDFLGQFSRLEICNLFLDSLSSEELHKWDLVLFNGRWTQGSTAGGCSNFPATYWTNPQFKIHLEERDDSQEGGVGEPCCTVLLGLMQKNRWRRKRIGQGMLSIGYAAYKVPRELQGHTDTPLGRNFFLGCQPWVRSSTHANLREVSGRLQVTAGEYLIVPSTFEPFQDGEFCLRLFSRKAKALDMGAVVAGNPHEPHPGDVDQEDGQFGSLLGKLAGKDSEIDVHELRTLLNEAFSKEADVKFLGFDPNTRREMISLMDSRGMGTLGPAELGTLGLKIRKYLDIYRETDHNHSGTIDAQEMRMALGKAGFTLSTQVQQILALRYADGRLRINFDGFVACVTRLETLFKLFRLLDKDQSGMVQLSLAEWLCCVLV
;
A
#
# COMPACT_ATOMS: atom_id res chain seq x y z
N MET A 1 5.33 20.59 -20.94
CA MET A 1 4.56 20.94 -19.72
C MET A 1 3.08 21.03 -20.11
N ARG A 2 2.22 20.17 -19.55
CA ARG A 2 0.76 20.34 -19.69
C ARG A 2 0.29 21.05 -18.43
N VAL A 3 -0.31 22.20 -18.61
CA VAL A 3 -0.93 22.96 -17.55
C VAL A 3 -2.44 22.83 -17.72
N GLY A 4 -3.20 23.00 -16.65
CA GLY A 4 -4.65 23.06 -16.69
C GLY A 4 -5.14 24.03 -15.63
N ALA A 5 -6.07 24.91 -15.99
CA ALA A 5 -6.73 25.80 -15.05
C ALA A 5 -8.24 25.50 -15.01
N ASP A 6 -8.89 25.67 -13.85
CA ASP A 6 -10.36 25.49 -13.69
C ASP A 6 -11.00 26.82 -13.23
N ALA A 7 -12.01 27.27 -13.97
CA ALA A 7 -12.76 28.51 -13.72
C ALA A 7 -13.91 28.26 -12.74
N GLY A 8 -14.04 29.10 -11.71
CA GLY A 8 -15.02 28.92 -10.63
C GLY A 8 -16.14 29.96 -10.64
N ARG A 9 -17.40 29.53 -10.46
CA ARG A 9 -18.55 30.43 -10.24
C ARG A 9 -18.78 30.62 -8.73
N ARG A 10 -18.66 31.86 -8.21
CA ARG A 10 -19.13 32.19 -6.84
C ARG A 10 -20.65 32.34 -6.86
N GLN A 11 -21.39 31.44 -6.20
CA GLN A 11 -22.83 31.60 -5.96
C GLN A 11 -23.06 32.25 -4.58
N ALA A 12 -23.73 33.40 -4.57
CA ALA A 12 -24.43 33.94 -3.40
C ALA A 12 -25.89 33.43 -3.40
N ARG A 13 -26.40 33.07 -2.23
CA ARG A 13 -27.77 32.54 -2.00
C ARG A 13 -28.83 33.66 -2.05
N GLY A 14 -29.99 33.33 -2.63
CA GLY A 14 -31.31 33.69 -2.07
C GLY A 14 -32.29 34.44 -3.00
N GLY A 15 -33.52 33.91 -3.12
CA GLY A 15 -34.73 34.69 -3.45
C GLY A 15 -35.52 34.25 -4.70
N ARG A 16 -36.84 34.08 -4.56
CA ARG A 16 -37.81 33.47 -5.49
C ARG A 16 -38.38 34.47 -6.53
N GLY A 17 -38.92 33.98 -7.65
CA GLY A 17 -39.84 34.74 -8.52
C GLY A 17 -39.99 34.15 -9.93
N ALA A 18 -41.20 34.15 -10.48
CA ALA A 18 -41.67 33.37 -11.62
C ALA A 18 -41.46 33.98 -13.04
N ASP A 19 -41.60 33.08 -14.02
CA ASP A 19 -42.01 33.14 -15.44
C ASP A 19 -41.64 34.28 -16.43
N ALA A 20 -41.21 33.77 -17.60
CA ALA A 20 -41.34 34.22 -19.00
C ALA A 20 -40.87 35.62 -19.45
N GLY A 21 -39.97 35.62 -20.43
CA GLY A 21 -39.74 36.74 -21.35
C GLY A 21 -38.30 36.80 -21.86
N GLN A 22 -38.10 36.63 -23.17
CA GLN A 22 -36.82 36.85 -23.85
C GLN A 22 -36.18 38.19 -23.44
N SER A 23 -34.93 38.18 -22.99
CA SER A 23 -33.92 39.19 -23.36
C SER A 23 -32.55 38.95 -22.71
N GLN A 24 -31.54 39.19 -23.53
CA GLN A 24 -30.17 39.64 -23.23
C GLN A 24 -29.27 38.74 -22.38
N SER A 25 -28.23 38.22 -23.07
CA SER A 25 -27.01 37.71 -22.50
C SER A 25 -26.36 38.74 -21.57
N ARG A 26 -26.51 38.52 -20.26
CA ARG A 26 -25.68 39.14 -19.23
C ARG A 26 -25.08 38.04 -18.37
N GLY A 27 -23.78 37.85 -18.55
CA GLY A 27 -22.97 36.91 -17.79
C GLY A 27 -21.87 36.34 -18.67
N SER A 28 -20.67 36.91 -18.54
CA SER A 28 -19.41 36.44 -19.11
C SER A 28 -19.37 34.90 -19.15
N GLY A 29 -19.23 34.35 -20.35
CA GLY A 29 -19.27 32.92 -20.64
C GLY A 29 -18.09 32.14 -20.07
N ALA A 30 -17.97 32.07 -18.75
CA ALA A 30 -17.09 31.12 -18.08
C ALA A 30 -17.82 29.77 -17.98
N GLN A 31 -17.73 28.97 -19.05
CA GLN A 31 -17.99 27.54 -18.93
C GLN A 31 -16.89 26.91 -18.04
N ARG A 32 -17.20 25.78 -17.41
CA ARG A 32 -16.27 25.02 -16.57
C ARG A 32 -15.26 24.31 -17.49
N LEU A 33 -14.24 25.04 -17.91
CA LEU A 33 -13.25 24.58 -18.90
C LEU A 33 -12.09 23.88 -18.18
N ARG A 34 -11.65 22.72 -18.69
CA ARG A 34 -10.51 21.95 -18.17
C ARG A 34 -9.41 21.88 -19.22
N GLY A 35 -8.17 22.24 -18.86
CA GLY A 35 -6.97 21.88 -19.63
C GLY A 35 -6.33 22.97 -20.49
N PHE A 36 -6.10 24.17 -19.94
CA PHE A 36 -5.43 25.28 -20.64
C PHE A 36 -3.91 25.15 -20.67
N ARG A 37 -3.27 25.38 -21.83
CA ARG A 37 -1.84 25.70 -21.84
C ARG A 37 -1.62 27.11 -21.31
N VAL A 38 -0.57 27.30 -20.50
CA VAL A 38 -0.32 28.55 -19.77
C VAL A 38 1.09 29.05 -20.07
N TRP A 39 1.23 30.32 -20.43
CA TRP A 39 2.51 31.02 -20.57
C TRP A 39 2.44 32.36 -19.87
N THR A 40 3.54 32.84 -19.29
CA THR A 40 3.59 34.15 -18.63
C THR A 40 4.63 35.03 -19.28
N LEU A 41 4.30 36.31 -19.49
CA LEU A 41 5.21 37.31 -20.03
C LEU A 41 5.05 38.63 -19.26
N GLN A 42 6.11 39.42 -19.17
CA GLN A 42 6.06 40.81 -18.73
C GLN A 42 6.20 41.74 -19.92
N VAL A 43 5.31 42.72 -20.00
CA VAL A 43 5.33 43.77 -21.03
C VAL A 43 5.43 45.13 -20.37
N ASP A 44 6.05 46.10 -21.04
CA ASP A 44 5.98 47.50 -20.61
C ASP A 44 4.72 48.12 -21.22
N PHE A 45 3.76 48.44 -20.35
CA PHE A 45 2.54 49.13 -20.70
C PHE A 45 2.55 50.51 -20.05
N ARG A 46 2.76 51.55 -20.86
CA ARG A 46 2.77 52.97 -20.44
C ARG A 46 3.77 53.26 -19.29
N GLY A 47 4.97 52.67 -19.36
CA GLY A 47 6.03 52.84 -18.35
C GLY A 47 5.83 52.01 -17.08
N ARG A 48 4.92 51.02 -17.11
CA ARG A 48 4.66 50.09 -16.01
C ARG A 48 4.84 48.66 -16.51
N SER A 49 5.51 47.84 -15.71
CA SER A 49 5.61 46.41 -15.98
C SER A 49 4.28 45.72 -15.69
N GLU A 50 3.64 45.22 -16.74
CA GLU A 50 2.38 44.47 -16.68
C GLU A 50 2.65 42.98 -16.88
N LYS A 51 2.09 42.12 -16.01
CA LYS A 51 2.23 40.65 -16.11
C LYS A 51 1.05 40.09 -16.86
N LEU A 52 1.31 39.51 -18.04
CA LEU A 52 0.32 38.86 -18.87
C LEU A 52 0.45 37.35 -18.79
N ILE A 53 -0.69 36.67 -18.93
CA ILE A 53 -0.77 35.22 -19.01
C ILE A 53 -1.54 34.82 -20.28
N ARG A 54 -0.95 33.93 -21.07
CA ARG A 54 -1.58 33.36 -22.27
C ARG A 54 -2.22 32.05 -21.91
N LEU A 55 -3.48 31.88 -22.30
CA LEU A 55 -4.27 30.68 -22.06
C LEU A 55 -4.79 30.13 -23.40
N ARG A 56 -4.96 28.82 -23.49
CA ARG A 56 -5.63 28.18 -24.65
C ARG A 56 -6.83 27.37 -24.24
N ASN A 57 -8.00 27.74 -24.74
CA ASN A 57 -9.20 26.94 -24.66
C ASN A 57 -9.09 25.69 -25.56
N PRO A 58 -9.13 24.45 -25.01
CA PRO A 58 -8.96 23.23 -25.80
C PRO A 58 -10.07 22.95 -26.82
N TRP A 59 -11.24 23.59 -26.66
CA TRP A 59 -12.35 23.47 -27.59
C TRP A 59 -12.17 24.35 -28.84
N GLY A 60 -11.18 25.26 -28.83
CA GLY A 60 -10.89 26.14 -29.96
C GLY A 60 -11.95 27.21 -30.23
N GLU A 61 -12.94 27.34 -29.36
CA GLU A 61 -14.07 28.26 -29.48
C GLU A 61 -14.24 29.02 -28.17
N VAL A 62 -14.62 30.31 -28.23
CA VAL A 62 -14.83 31.22 -27.08
C VAL A 62 -13.53 31.62 -26.39
N GLU A 63 -13.16 32.90 -26.62
CA GLU A 63 -11.97 33.56 -26.09
C GLU A 63 -12.33 34.64 -25.05
N TRP A 64 -11.32 35.10 -24.32
CA TRP A 64 -11.46 36.17 -23.33
C TRP A 64 -11.79 37.50 -24.03
N THR A 65 -12.74 38.26 -23.48
CA THR A 65 -13.19 39.55 -24.04
C THR A 65 -12.84 40.76 -23.18
N GLY A 66 -12.09 40.56 -22.10
CA GLY A 66 -11.63 41.65 -21.23
C GLY A 66 -10.32 42.28 -21.72
N ALA A 67 -9.61 42.93 -20.80
CA ALA A 67 -8.31 43.52 -21.06
C ALA A 67 -7.33 42.48 -21.63
N TRP A 68 -6.56 42.87 -22.64
CA TRP A 68 -5.60 42.03 -23.38
C TRP A 68 -6.21 40.91 -24.25
N SER A 69 -7.52 40.92 -24.48
CA SER A 69 -8.13 40.14 -25.58
C SER A 69 -7.59 40.52 -26.96
N ASP A 70 -7.87 39.72 -27.98
CA ASP A 70 -7.39 39.91 -29.37
C ASP A 70 -7.79 41.25 -29.99
N ASP A 71 -8.89 41.85 -29.53
CA ASP A 71 -9.38 43.17 -29.97
C ASP A 71 -9.20 44.28 -28.93
N ALA A 72 -8.45 44.00 -27.86
CA ALA A 72 -8.31 44.92 -26.74
C ALA A 72 -7.45 46.15 -27.10
N PRO A 73 -7.88 47.38 -26.75
CA PRO A 73 -7.16 48.60 -27.08
C PRO A 73 -5.80 48.71 -26.38
N GLU A 74 -5.58 47.97 -25.29
CA GLU A 74 -4.34 47.93 -24.50
C GLU A 74 -3.13 47.53 -25.38
N TRP A 75 -3.34 46.72 -26.42
CA TRP A 75 -2.29 46.36 -27.37
C TRP A 75 -1.75 47.54 -28.18
N ASN A 76 -2.47 48.66 -28.27
CA ASN A 76 -2.03 49.84 -29.03
C ASN A 76 -0.93 50.63 -28.32
N ASP A 77 -0.77 50.44 -27.00
CA ASP A 77 0.21 51.15 -26.20
C ASP A 77 1.48 50.31 -25.90
N ILE A 78 1.60 49.14 -26.53
CA ILE A 78 2.81 48.30 -26.50
C ILE A 78 3.68 48.59 -27.74
N ASP A 79 4.99 48.39 -27.61
CA ASP A 79 5.92 48.41 -28.73
C ASP A 79 5.44 47.54 -29.91
N SER A 80 5.51 48.09 -31.13
CA SER A 80 4.94 47.46 -32.31
C SER A 80 5.60 46.12 -32.68
N ARG A 81 6.86 45.89 -32.30
CA ARG A 81 7.54 44.60 -32.52
C ARG A 81 7.05 43.55 -31.54
N GLN A 82 6.93 43.91 -30.26
CA GLN A 82 6.35 43.03 -29.24
C GLN A 82 4.90 42.69 -29.54
N LYS A 83 4.10 43.66 -30.01
CA LYS A 83 2.73 43.43 -30.46
C LYS A 83 2.67 42.38 -31.56
N ALA A 84 3.47 42.52 -32.62
CA ALA A 84 3.46 41.57 -33.74
C ALA A 84 3.86 40.13 -33.35
N GLU A 85 4.65 39.96 -32.29
CA GLU A 85 5.04 38.64 -31.77
C GLU A 85 3.96 38.01 -30.88
N LEU A 86 3.20 38.82 -30.14
CA LEU A 86 2.31 38.39 -29.06
C LEU A 86 0.83 38.38 -29.44
N ASP A 87 0.40 39.38 -30.21
CA ASP A 87 -0.97 39.58 -30.69
C ASP A 87 -1.15 38.85 -32.02
N LYS A 88 -1.52 37.56 -31.92
CA LYS A 88 -1.86 36.72 -33.08
C LYS A 88 -3.36 36.54 -33.13
N LYS A 89 -4.04 37.45 -33.81
CA LYS A 89 -5.49 37.38 -34.06
C LYS A 89 -5.84 36.08 -34.78
N ALA A 90 -6.35 35.11 -34.05
CA ALA A 90 -6.77 33.82 -34.58
C ALA A 90 -7.82 33.20 -33.66
N GLU A 91 -8.97 32.84 -34.23
CA GLU A 91 -10.03 32.09 -33.54
C GLU A 91 -9.59 30.63 -33.35
N ASP A 92 -8.65 30.39 -32.45
CA ASP A 92 -8.10 29.06 -32.14
C ASP A 92 -8.18 28.71 -30.65
N GLY A 93 -8.87 29.59 -29.90
CA GLY A 93 -9.08 29.51 -28.47
C GLY A 93 -7.92 30.05 -27.64
N GLU A 94 -6.84 30.56 -28.25
CA GLU A 94 -5.74 31.20 -27.54
C GLU A 94 -6.05 32.66 -27.24
N PHE A 95 -5.83 33.10 -26.01
CA PHE A 95 -6.02 34.50 -25.62
C PHE A 95 -5.04 34.92 -24.54
N TRP A 96 -4.77 36.23 -24.45
CA TRP A 96 -4.04 36.83 -23.34
C TRP A 96 -5.01 37.45 -22.33
N MET A 97 -4.60 37.51 -21.07
CA MET A 97 -5.27 38.29 -20.03
C MET A 97 -4.25 38.81 -19.02
N SER A 98 -4.63 39.80 -18.23
CA SER A 98 -3.78 40.23 -17.11
C SER A 98 -3.66 39.12 -16.07
N PHE A 99 -2.52 39.05 -15.37
CA PHE A 99 -2.35 38.09 -14.28
C PHE A 99 -3.35 38.33 -13.14
N LEU A 100 -3.79 39.58 -12.93
CA LEU A 100 -4.81 39.91 -11.95
C LEU A 100 -6.18 39.36 -12.34
N ASP A 101 -6.56 39.46 -13.61
CA ASP A 101 -7.78 38.84 -14.13
C ASP A 101 -7.71 37.33 -13.98
N PHE A 102 -6.55 36.72 -14.25
CA PHE A 102 -6.36 35.29 -14.04
C PHE A 102 -6.63 34.87 -12.58
N LEU A 103 -6.09 35.61 -11.60
CA LEU A 103 -6.37 35.35 -10.18
C LEU A 103 -7.85 35.56 -9.81
N GLY A 104 -8.55 36.45 -10.50
CA GLY A 104 -9.97 36.70 -10.30
C GLY A 104 -10.90 35.65 -10.94
N GLN A 105 -10.51 35.09 -12.09
CA GLN A 105 -11.33 34.18 -12.89
C GLN A 105 -11.06 32.69 -12.59
N PHE A 106 -9.82 32.34 -12.23
CA PHE A 106 -9.41 30.96 -12.03
C PHE A 106 -9.23 30.62 -10.55
N SER A 107 -9.70 29.44 -10.17
CA SER A 107 -9.66 28.97 -8.77
C SER A 107 -8.57 27.93 -8.51
N ARG A 108 -8.07 27.29 -9.58
CA ARG A 108 -7.11 26.20 -9.49
C ARG A 108 -6.21 26.17 -10.72
N LEU A 109 -4.92 25.98 -10.48
CA LEU A 109 -3.90 25.75 -11.50
C LEU A 109 -3.23 24.39 -11.22
N GLU A 110 -3.24 23.51 -12.19
CA GLU A 110 -2.59 22.20 -12.16
C GLU A 110 -1.46 22.18 -13.17
N ILE A 111 -0.25 21.88 -12.72
CA ILE A 111 0.93 21.81 -13.56
C ILE A 111 1.48 20.38 -13.53
N CYS A 112 1.50 19.73 -14.68
CA CYS A 112 2.21 18.46 -14.85
C CYS A 112 3.63 18.76 -15.35
N ASN A 113 4.60 18.73 -14.44
CA ASN A 113 6.00 18.86 -14.80
C ASN A 113 6.54 17.54 -15.39
N LEU A 114 7.35 17.64 -16.44
CA LEU A 114 8.04 16.49 -17.03
C LEU A 114 9.35 16.19 -16.30
N PHE A 115 9.90 17.21 -15.64
CA PHE A 115 11.07 17.13 -14.76
C PHE A 115 10.59 17.28 -13.31
N LEU A 116 11.29 16.65 -12.36
CA LEU A 116 10.87 16.66 -10.96
C LEU A 116 11.39 17.84 -10.15
N ASP A 117 12.28 18.61 -10.75
CA ASP A 117 12.77 19.84 -10.16
C ASP A 117 11.63 20.83 -9.96
N SER A 118 11.77 21.63 -8.89
CA SER A 118 10.86 22.73 -8.65
C SER A 118 10.98 23.68 -9.84
N LEU A 119 9.87 24.31 -10.25
CA LEU A 119 9.91 25.35 -11.28
C LEU A 119 10.78 26.56 -10.89
N SER A 120 11.19 26.63 -9.63
CA SER A 120 12.12 27.63 -9.08
C SER A 120 13.59 27.26 -9.19
N SER A 121 13.94 26.01 -9.52
CA SER A 121 15.33 25.53 -9.56
C SER A 121 15.88 25.71 -10.97
N GLU A 122 17.00 26.43 -11.10
CA GLU A 122 17.72 26.60 -12.38
C GLU A 122 18.55 25.35 -12.75
N GLU A 123 18.80 24.48 -11.77
CA GLU A 123 19.56 23.25 -11.95
C GLU A 123 18.65 22.04 -12.26
N LEU A 124 19.03 21.28 -13.29
CA LEU A 124 18.43 19.99 -13.63
C LEU A 124 19.07 18.90 -12.78
N HIS A 125 18.32 18.33 -11.84
CA HIS A 125 18.81 17.26 -10.99
C HIS A 125 18.42 15.90 -11.56
N LYS A 126 19.30 14.91 -11.35
CA LYS A 126 18.95 13.52 -11.56
C LYS A 126 18.12 13.02 -10.37
N TRP A 127 16.93 12.51 -10.65
CA TRP A 127 16.03 11.94 -9.67
C TRP A 127 15.97 10.43 -9.83
N ASP A 128 16.20 9.70 -8.74
CA ASP A 128 15.95 8.27 -8.68
C ASP A 128 14.48 8.03 -8.31
N LEU A 129 13.82 7.18 -9.09
CA LEU A 129 12.43 6.76 -8.87
C LEU A 129 12.42 5.37 -8.24
N VAL A 130 11.82 5.26 -7.06
CA VAL A 130 11.40 3.99 -6.48
C VAL A 130 9.88 3.88 -6.59
N LEU A 131 9.42 2.75 -7.12
CA LEU A 131 8.01 2.47 -7.35
C LEU A 131 7.56 1.27 -6.54
N PHE A 132 6.59 1.47 -5.65
CA PHE A 132 5.97 0.43 -4.87
C PHE A 132 4.53 0.19 -5.32
N ASN A 133 4.18 -1.07 -5.52
CA ASN A 133 2.83 -1.48 -5.86
C ASN A 133 2.19 -2.16 -4.66
N GLY A 134 1.03 -1.67 -4.22
CA GLY A 134 0.36 -2.22 -3.04
C GLY A 134 -1.14 -2.37 -3.23
N ARG A 135 -1.76 -3.02 -2.24
CA ARG A 135 -3.21 -3.25 -2.17
C ARG A 135 -3.72 -3.07 -0.75
N TRP A 136 -4.82 -2.34 -0.61
CA TRP A 136 -5.69 -2.36 0.55
C TRP A 136 -6.73 -3.46 0.33
N THR A 137 -6.74 -4.45 1.22
CA THR A 137 -7.67 -5.58 1.19
C THR A 137 -8.44 -5.60 2.51
N GLN A 138 -9.76 -5.66 2.43
CA GLN A 138 -10.65 -5.76 3.58
C GLN A 138 -10.26 -6.95 4.46
N GLY A 139 -10.25 -6.73 5.78
CA GLY A 139 -9.86 -7.74 6.78
C GLY A 139 -8.35 -7.92 6.94
N SER A 140 -7.52 -7.41 6.04
CA SER A 140 -6.06 -7.54 6.10
C SER A 140 -5.37 -6.18 6.16
N THR A 141 -5.20 -5.52 5.01
CA THR A 141 -4.37 -4.31 4.86
C THR A 141 -5.15 -3.01 4.73
N ALA A 142 -6.49 -3.07 4.67
CA ALA A 142 -7.34 -1.88 4.58
C ALA A 142 -7.58 -1.25 5.97
N GLY A 143 -6.52 -0.68 6.56
CA GLY A 143 -6.52 -0.18 7.94
C GLY A 143 -7.20 1.17 8.16
N GLY A 144 -7.47 1.93 7.09
CA GLY A 144 -8.01 3.30 7.18
C GLY A 144 -6.95 4.32 7.60
N CYS A 145 -7.33 5.58 7.81
CA CYS A 145 -6.38 6.62 8.20
C CYS A 145 -6.08 6.58 9.72
N SER A 146 -5.15 7.42 10.17
CA SER A 146 -4.70 7.51 11.57
C SER A 146 -5.80 7.80 12.60
N ASN A 147 -7.00 8.23 12.16
CA ASN A 147 -8.17 8.40 13.02
C ASN A 147 -8.72 7.06 13.52
N PHE A 148 -8.29 5.94 12.92
CA PHE A 148 -8.67 4.57 13.26
C PHE A 148 -7.48 3.80 13.85
N PRO A 149 -7.00 4.15 15.07
CA PRO A 149 -5.77 3.58 15.63
C PRO A 149 -5.82 2.07 15.87
N ALA A 150 -7.02 1.48 15.95
CA ALA A 150 -7.19 0.03 16.08
C ALA A 150 -6.69 -0.74 14.84
N THR A 151 -6.86 -0.15 13.65
CA THR A 151 -6.60 -0.82 12.36
C THR A 151 -5.53 -0.11 11.53
N TYR A 152 -5.18 1.15 11.82
CA TYR A 152 -4.25 1.96 11.04
C TYR A 152 -2.89 1.28 10.77
N TRP A 153 -2.37 0.59 11.78
CA TRP A 153 -1.07 -0.09 11.73
C TRP A 153 -1.01 -1.26 10.73
N THR A 154 -2.17 -1.76 10.26
CA THR A 154 -2.23 -2.87 9.30
C THR A 154 -2.07 -2.43 7.85
N ASN A 155 -2.11 -1.12 7.57
CA ASN A 155 -1.82 -0.60 6.23
C ASN A 155 -0.41 -1.00 5.79
N PRO A 156 -0.15 -1.11 4.47
CA PRO A 156 1.20 -1.34 3.96
C PRO A 156 2.18 -0.27 4.45
N GLN A 157 3.44 -0.65 4.64
CA GLN A 157 4.46 0.16 5.31
C GLN A 157 5.72 0.19 4.45
N PHE A 158 6.20 1.37 4.08
CA PHE A 158 7.39 1.52 3.23
C PHE A 158 8.47 2.29 3.98
N LYS A 159 9.63 1.67 4.16
CA LYS A 159 10.78 2.29 4.80
C LYS A 159 11.64 3.01 3.77
N ILE A 160 12.10 4.20 4.09
CA ILE A 160 13.00 5.00 3.26
C ILE A 160 14.19 5.41 4.09
N HIS A 161 15.37 5.17 3.54
CA HIS A 161 16.64 5.56 4.10
C HIS A 161 17.27 6.65 3.21
N LEU A 162 17.49 7.81 3.80
CA LEU A 162 18.08 8.98 3.14
C LEU A 162 19.51 9.15 3.66
N GLU A 163 20.47 8.83 2.80
CA GLU A 163 21.92 8.78 3.14
C GLU A 163 22.60 10.12 2.92
N GLU A 164 22.35 10.75 1.77
CA GLU A 164 23.12 11.90 1.32
C GLU A 164 22.31 13.20 1.37
N ARG A 165 23.01 14.27 1.77
CA ARG A 165 22.49 15.64 1.87
C ARG A 165 22.37 16.21 0.47
N ASP A 166 21.32 16.99 0.20
CA ASP A 166 21.26 17.74 -1.04
C ASP A 166 22.32 18.86 -1.02
N ASP A 167 23.13 18.98 -2.07
CA ASP A 167 24.13 20.05 -2.20
C ASP A 167 23.51 21.46 -2.40
N SER A 168 22.18 21.54 -2.53
CA SER A 168 21.47 22.77 -2.89
C SER A 168 21.31 23.73 -1.71
N GLN A 169 21.85 24.94 -1.85
CA GLN A 169 21.71 26.11 -0.95
C GLN A 169 20.30 26.73 -0.97
N GLU A 170 19.24 25.97 -1.30
CA GLU A 170 17.86 26.51 -1.40
C GLU A 170 17.14 26.63 -0.05
N GLY A 171 17.78 26.22 1.06
CA GLY A 171 17.30 26.46 2.41
C GLY A 171 18.15 27.54 3.09
N GLY A 172 17.54 28.64 3.54
CA GLY A 172 18.23 29.63 4.36
C GLY A 172 18.91 28.99 5.57
N VAL A 173 20.01 29.61 6.04
CA VAL A 173 20.89 29.23 7.16
C VAL A 173 20.21 28.27 8.16
N GLY A 174 20.31 26.98 7.89
CA GLY A 174 19.53 25.96 8.58
C GLY A 174 19.77 24.61 7.96
N GLU A 175 19.91 23.60 8.83
CA GLU A 175 20.38 22.24 8.62
C GLU A 175 20.24 21.62 7.21
N PRO A 176 21.24 20.82 6.77
CA PRO A 176 21.21 20.16 5.47
C PRO A 176 19.97 19.26 5.34
N CYS A 177 19.21 19.46 4.27
CA CYS A 177 17.97 18.73 3.98
C CYS A 177 18.10 17.86 2.73
N CYS A 178 17.25 16.85 2.62
CA CYS A 178 17.08 15.96 1.50
C CYS A 178 15.67 16.22 0.93
N THR A 179 15.56 16.38 -0.37
CA THR A 179 14.30 16.63 -1.05
C THR A 179 13.69 15.34 -1.54
N VAL A 180 12.43 15.11 -1.15
CA VAL A 180 11.67 13.91 -1.49
C VAL A 180 10.33 14.30 -2.09
N LEU A 181 9.96 13.69 -3.22
CA LEU A 181 8.65 13.81 -3.83
C LEU A 181 7.90 12.48 -3.69
N LEU A 182 6.73 12.54 -3.07
CA LEU A 182 5.84 11.40 -2.89
C LEU A 182 4.61 11.56 -3.77
N GLY A 183 4.20 10.48 -4.43
CA GLY A 183 2.96 10.40 -5.18
C GLY A 183 2.25 9.08 -4.91
N LEU A 184 1.09 9.13 -4.25
CA LEU A 184 0.22 7.97 -4.02
C LEU A 184 -0.92 7.97 -5.05
N MET A 185 -0.94 6.98 -5.94
CA MET A 185 -1.93 6.86 -7.00
C MET A 185 -2.79 5.60 -6.84
N GLN A 186 -4.12 5.73 -6.88
CA GLN A 186 -5.05 4.58 -6.94
C GLN A 186 -5.22 4.05 -8.38
N LYS A 187 -5.30 2.71 -8.52
CA LYS A 187 -5.36 1.97 -9.80
C LYS A 187 -6.79 1.56 -10.20
N ASN A 188 -6.93 1.03 -11.42
CA ASN A 188 -8.15 0.36 -11.93
C ASN A 188 -9.45 1.19 -11.95
N ARG A 189 -9.32 2.49 -12.23
CA ARG A 189 -10.42 3.46 -12.41
C ARG A 189 -11.59 2.95 -13.26
N TRP A 190 -11.30 2.29 -14.38
CA TRP A 190 -12.31 1.94 -15.39
C TRP A 190 -13.18 0.75 -14.97
N ARG A 191 -12.62 -0.19 -14.20
CA ARG A 191 -13.36 -1.33 -13.66
C ARG A 191 -14.30 -0.88 -12.54
N ARG A 192 -13.84 0.01 -11.66
CA ARG A 192 -14.63 0.57 -10.55
C ARG A 192 -15.77 1.47 -11.01
N LYS A 193 -15.52 2.32 -12.01
CA LYS A 193 -16.56 3.20 -12.58
C LYS A 193 -17.71 2.40 -13.21
N ARG A 194 -17.43 1.23 -13.80
CA ARG A 194 -18.48 0.32 -14.32
C ARG A 194 -19.36 -0.29 -13.23
N ILE A 195 -18.86 -0.38 -12.00
CA ILE A 195 -19.57 -0.93 -10.82
C ILE A 195 -20.20 0.22 -10.00
N GLY A 196 -20.17 1.47 -10.49
CA GLY A 196 -20.73 2.63 -9.80
C GLY A 196 -19.90 3.11 -8.59
N GLN A 197 -18.74 2.52 -8.33
CA GLN A 197 -17.85 2.97 -7.27
C GLN A 197 -17.00 4.17 -7.72
N GLY A 198 -17.08 5.25 -6.94
CA GLY A 198 -16.24 6.44 -7.09
C GLY A 198 -14.78 6.19 -6.74
N MET A 199 -13.96 7.23 -6.88
CA MET A 199 -12.60 7.22 -6.36
C MET A 199 -12.64 7.16 -4.82
N LEU A 200 -11.66 6.46 -4.24
CA LEU A 200 -11.50 6.42 -2.77
C LEU A 200 -10.85 7.72 -2.31
N SER A 201 -11.15 8.12 -1.08
CA SER A 201 -10.41 9.20 -0.42
C SER A 201 -9.08 8.62 0.09
N ILE A 202 -7.97 9.00 -0.54
CA ILE A 202 -6.64 8.43 -0.28
C ILE A 202 -5.69 9.50 0.28
N GLY A 203 -4.70 9.04 1.05
CA GLY A 203 -3.65 9.88 1.63
C GLY A 203 -2.49 9.04 2.13
N TYR A 204 -1.44 9.71 2.62
CA TYR A 204 -0.30 9.05 3.24
C TYR A 204 0.19 9.83 4.45
N ALA A 205 0.88 9.14 5.34
CA ALA A 205 1.64 9.77 6.43
C ALA A 205 3.06 9.25 6.45
N ALA A 206 4.00 10.12 6.79
CA ALA A 206 5.41 9.81 6.96
C ALA A 206 5.80 9.98 8.44
N TYR A 207 6.47 8.99 9.02
CA TYR A 207 6.96 8.97 10.39
C TYR A 207 8.48 8.92 10.38
N LYS A 208 9.15 9.67 11.27
CA LYS A 208 10.59 9.54 11.47
C LYS A 208 10.85 8.34 12.39
N VAL A 209 11.70 7.42 11.97
CA VAL A 209 12.00 6.21 12.76
C VAL A 209 13.00 6.58 13.88
N PRO A 210 12.64 6.36 15.16
CA PRO A 210 13.53 6.61 16.30
C PRO A 210 14.83 5.80 16.19
N ARG A 211 15.93 6.32 16.75
CA ARG A 211 17.27 5.70 16.65
C ARG A 211 17.33 4.30 17.25
N GLU A 212 16.47 4.02 18.22
CA GLU A 212 16.35 2.74 18.90
C GLU A 212 15.81 1.63 17.98
N LEU A 213 15.11 2.01 16.90
CA LEU A 213 14.54 1.10 15.89
C LEU A 213 15.31 1.16 14.56
N GLN A 214 16.40 1.93 14.49
CA GLN A 214 17.23 2.03 13.29
C GLN A 214 18.10 0.77 13.15
N GLY A 215 18.12 0.16 11.96
CA GLY A 215 18.91 -1.05 11.67
C GLY A 215 18.35 -2.38 12.17
N HIS A 216 17.28 -2.39 12.97
CA HIS A 216 16.60 -3.60 13.40
C HIS A 216 15.17 -3.57 12.90
N THR A 217 14.80 -4.59 12.13
CA THR A 217 13.47 -4.92 11.58
C THR A 217 13.10 -4.35 10.20
N ASP A 218 13.14 -5.25 9.20
CA ASP A 218 12.36 -5.17 7.95
C ASP A 218 10.89 -5.59 8.17
N THR A 219 10.50 -5.83 9.44
CA THR A 219 9.15 -6.19 9.83
C THR A 219 8.28 -4.95 10.04
N PRO A 220 7.02 -4.98 9.61
CA PRO A 220 6.12 -3.84 9.80
C PRO A 220 5.89 -3.52 11.27
N LEU A 221 5.90 -2.22 11.58
CA LEU A 221 5.72 -1.70 12.93
C LEU A 221 4.30 -1.94 13.43
N GLY A 222 4.18 -2.36 14.68
CA GLY A 222 2.90 -2.68 15.31
C GLY A 222 2.15 -1.46 15.87
N ARG A 223 0.96 -1.72 16.42
CA ARG A 223 0.04 -0.71 16.97
C ARG A 223 0.70 0.27 17.96
N ASN A 224 1.58 -0.22 18.84
CA ASN A 224 2.19 0.60 19.90
C ASN A 224 3.04 1.74 19.34
N PHE A 225 3.70 1.53 18.20
CA PHE A 225 4.49 2.56 17.53
C PHE A 225 3.62 3.75 17.13
N PHE A 226 2.49 3.49 16.47
CA PHE A 226 1.59 4.55 15.97
C PHE A 226 0.79 5.25 17.06
N LEU A 227 0.64 4.64 18.23
CA LEU A 227 0.04 5.29 19.41
C LEU A 227 1.03 6.25 20.09
N GLY A 228 2.32 5.90 20.09
CA GLY A 228 3.36 6.70 20.73
C GLY A 228 3.99 7.77 19.83
N CYS A 229 3.98 7.57 18.51
CA CYS A 229 4.67 8.44 17.56
C CYS A 229 3.70 9.29 16.74
N GLN A 230 3.95 10.60 16.68
CA GLN A 230 3.23 11.50 15.77
C GLN A 230 3.85 11.44 14.36
N PRO A 231 3.04 11.56 13.30
CA PRO A 231 3.55 11.64 11.95
C PRO A 231 4.37 12.91 11.79
N TRP A 232 5.55 12.78 11.18
CA TRP A 232 6.39 13.91 10.82
C TRP A 232 5.69 14.76 9.75
N VAL A 233 5.09 14.11 8.75
CA VAL A 233 4.28 14.77 7.73
C VAL A 233 3.04 13.94 7.41
N ARG A 234 1.96 14.65 7.08
CA ARG A 234 0.77 14.08 6.45
C ARG A 234 0.56 14.70 5.07
N SER A 235 -0.04 13.94 4.16
CA SER A 235 -0.65 14.52 2.97
C SER A 235 -1.65 15.61 3.38
N SER A 236 -1.63 16.76 2.71
CA SER A 236 -2.37 17.98 3.07
C SER A 236 -3.86 17.75 3.38
N THR A 237 -4.52 16.84 2.66
CA THR A 237 -5.84 16.26 2.99
C THR A 237 -5.98 14.90 2.33
N HIS A 238 -6.67 13.94 2.96
CA HIS A 238 -7.15 12.76 2.22
C HIS A 238 -8.12 13.26 1.15
N ALA A 239 -7.80 12.98 -0.11
CA ALA A 239 -8.50 13.57 -1.23
C ALA A 239 -9.12 12.48 -2.10
N ASN A 240 -10.32 12.77 -2.60
CA ASN A 240 -10.98 11.93 -3.59
C ASN A 240 -10.42 12.22 -5.01
N LEU A 241 -9.11 12.00 -5.16
CA LEU A 241 -8.35 12.24 -6.38
C LEU A 241 -7.67 10.94 -6.81
N ARG A 242 -7.35 10.83 -8.10
CA ARG A 242 -6.60 9.68 -8.62
C ARG A 242 -5.22 9.57 -7.97
N GLU A 243 -4.60 10.71 -7.71
CA GLU A 243 -3.28 10.78 -7.10
C GLU A 243 -3.22 11.93 -6.09
N VAL A 244 -2.56 11.68 -4.97
CA VAL A 244 -2.17 12.68 -3.98
C VAL A 244 -0.65 12.71 -3.93
N SER A 245 -0.08 13.87 -4.25
CA SER A 245 1.37 14.06 -4.27
C SER A 245 1.80 15.24 -3.38
N GLY A 246 3.05 15.23 -2.94
CA GLY A 246 3.65 16.29 -2.12
C GLY A 246 5.16 16.30 -2.21
N ARG A 247 5.76 17.49 -2.10
CA ARG A 247 7.20 17.71 -2.00
C ARG A 247 7.57 17.93 -0.54
N LEU A 248 8.56 17.21 -0.06
CA LEU A 248 8.99 17.16 1.34
C LEU A 248 10.48 17.50 1.41
N GLN A 249 10.86 18.32 2.38
CA GLN A 249 12.26 18.54 2.76
C GLN A 249 12.48 17.92 4.14
N VAL A 250 13.35 16.92 4.21
CA VAL A 250 13.59 16.08 5.38
C VAL A 250 15.07 16.07 5.74
N THR A 251 15.42 15.92 7.02
CA THR A 251 16.82 15.65 7.39
C THR A 251 17.22 14.23 6.98
N ALA A 252 18.50 13.96 6.75
CA ALA A 252 19.00 12.60 6.54
C ALA A 252 18.57 11.65 7.69
N GLY A 253 18.26 10.40 7.36
CA GLY A 253 17.77 9.39 8.31
C GLY A 253 16.73 8.43 7.74
N GLU A 254 16.13 7.65 8.63
CA GLU A 254 15.10 6.64 8.29
C GLU A 254 13.68 7.16 8.52
N TYR A 255 12.83 6.92 7.53
CA TYR A 255 11.42 7.33 7.51
C TYR A 255 10.53 6.14 7.14
N LEU A 256 9.32 6.14 7.69
CA LEU A 256 8.27 5.17 7.38
C LEU A 256 7.09 5.88 6.72
N ILE A 257 6.70 5.42 5.53
CA ILE A 257 5.52 5.88 4.81
C ILE A 257 4.40 4.86 4.91
N VAL A 258 3.24 5.33 5.34
CA VAL A 258 2.01 4.54 5.44
C VAL A 258 0.95 5.14 4.51
N PRO A 259 0.74 4.57 3.31
CA PRO A 259 -0.37 4.92 2.44
C PRO A 259 -1.68 4.28 2.94
N SER A 260 -2.74 5.08 3.01
CA SER A 260 -4.04 4.65 3.52
C SER A 260 -5.21 5.25 2.74
N THR A 261 -6.34 4.56 2.78
CA THR A 261 -7.66 5.16 2.54
C THR A 261 -8.09 5.95 3.76
N PHE A 262 -9.06 6.86 3.61
CA PHE A 262 -9.60 7.60 4.75
C PHE A 262 -10.35 6.67 5.70
N GLU A 263 -11.31 5.91 5.18
CA GLU A 263 -12.07 4.91 5.95
C GLU A 263 -11.38 3.54 5.90
N PRO A 264 -11.48 2.74 6.98
CA PRO A 264 -11.00 1.37 7.00
C PRO A 264 -11.87 0.47 6.10
N PHE A 265 -11.36 -0.73 5.83
CA PHE A 265 -12.07 -1.79 5.08
C PHE A 265 -12.40 -1.47 3.62
N GLN A 266 -11.81 -0.42 3.05
CA GLN A 266 -11.95 -0.11 1.63
C GLN A 266 -10.93 -0.87 0.79
N ASP A 267 -11.42 -1.75 -0.09
CA ASP A 267 -10.56 -2.44 -1.04
C ASP A 267 -10.02 -1.48 -2.09
N GLY A 268 -8.73 -1.57 -2.43
CA GLY A 268 -8.06 -0.67 -3.35
C GLY A 268 -6.70 -1.17 -3.80
N GLU A 269 -6.32 -0.88 -5.03
CA GLU A 269 -4.94 -1.09 -5.50
C GLU A 269 -4.29 0.27 -5.70
N PHE A 270 -3.01 0.38 -5.35
CA PHE A 270 -2.27 1.63 -5.46
C PHE A 270 -0.85 1.45 -6.00
N CYS A 271 -0.27 2.58 -6.37
CA CYS A 271 1.13 2.78 -6.71
C CYS A 271 1.65 3.94 -5.87
N LEU A 272 2.67 3.69 -5.05
CA LEU A 272 3.41 4.72 -4.34
C LEU A 272 4.70 5.00 -5.09
N ARG A 273 4.89 6.26 -5.49
CA ARG A 273 6.06 6.74 -6.21
C ARG A 273 6.87 7.60 -5.27
N LEU A 274 8.12 7.23 -5.07
CA LEU A 274 9.10 7.97 -4.34
C LEU A 274 10.13 8.49 -5.32
N PHE A 275 10.35 9.79 -5.33
CA PHE A 275 11.46 10.37 -6.05
C PHE A 275 12.36 11.10 -5.08
N SER A 276 13.65 10.82 -5.19
CA SER A 276 14.70 11.35 -4.33
C SER A 276 15.98 11.45 -5.13
N ARG A 277 16.90 12.34 -4.71
CA ARG A 277 18.22 12.41 -5.35
C ARG A 277 19.07 11.18 -5.05
N LYS A 278 19.07 10.74 -3.78
CA LYS A 278 19.78 9.54 -3.30
C LYS A 278 19.05 8.94 -2.10
N ALA A 279 18.21 7.94 -2.35
CA ALA A 279 17.53 7.19 -1.30
C ALA A 279 17.56 5.70 -1.59
N LYS A 280 17.65 4.91 -0.51
CA LYS A 280 17.30 3.49 -0.54
C LYS A 280 15.90 3.36 0.05
N ALA A 281 15.04 2.59 -0.58
CA ALA A 281 13.69 2.36 -0.08
C ALA A 281 13.35 0.88 -0.12
N LEU A 282 12.61 0.44 0.89
CA LEU A 282 12.27 -0.95 1.14
C LEU A 282 10.77 -1.06 1.48
N ASP A 283 10.11 -2.07 0.93
CA ASP A 283 8.76 -2.45 1.35
C ASP A 283 8.86 -3.28 2.64
N MET A 284 8.31 -2.75 3.74
CA MET A 284 8.34 -3.46 5.01
C MET A 284 7.38 -4.63 4.95
N GLY A 285 7.91 -5.83 5.15
CA GLY A 285 7.20 -7.07 4.86
C GLY A 285 7.32 -7.51 3.40
N ALA A 286 8.41 -7.21 2.70
CA ALA A 286 8.82 -7.98 1.51
C ALA A 286 9.71 -9.19 1.87
N VAL A 287 10.43 -9.11 2.99
CA VAL A 287 11.33 -10.17 3.46
C VAL A 287 10.51 -11.39 3.88
N VAL A 288 10.84 -12.53 3.27
CA VAL A 288 10.24 -13.82 3.58
C VAL A 288 11.30 -14.65 4.30
N ALA A 289 11.09 -14.90 5.59
CA ALA A 289 11.95 -15.75 6.41
C ALA A 289 11.08 -16.71 7.22
N GLY A 290 11.49 -17.96 7.32
CA GLY A 290 10.79 -18.98 8.09
C GLY A 290 11.78 -19.77 8.92
N ASN A 291 11.79 -19.53 10.23
CA ASN A 291 12.47 -20.39 11.20
C ASN A 291 11.41 -21.03 12.10
N PRO A 292 10.65 -22.00 11.56
CA PRO A 292 9.64 -22.70 12.34
C PRO A 292 10.28 -23.37 13.54
N HIS A 293 9.51 -23.48 14.62
CA HIS A 293 9.98 -24.18 15.81
C HIS A 293 10.20 -25.67 15.53
N GLU A 294 11.42 -26.14 15.81
CA GLU A 294 11.76 -27.56 15.85
C GLU A 294 11.93 -27.98 17.31
N PRO A 295 11.08 -28.89 17.83
CA PRO A 295 11.23 -29.45 19.17
C PRO A 295 12.61 -30.10 19.33
N HIS A 296 13.26 -29.95 20.49
CA HIS A 296 14.51 -30.67 20.73
C HIS A 296 14.23 -32.17 20.96
N PRO A 297 15.12 -33.08 20.53
CA PRO A 297 14.94 -34.51 20.74
C PRO A 297 14.72 -34.89 22.22
N GLY A 298 15.30 -34.13 23.15
CA GLY A 298 15.11 -34.34 24.60
C GLY A 298 13.76 -33.88 25.16
N ASP A 299 12.98 -33.08 24.42
CA ASP A 299 11.61 -32.69 24.82
C ASP A 299 10.61 -33.82 24.54
N VAL A 300 10.91 -34.67 23.56
CA VAL A 300 10.10 -35.86 23.22
C VAL A 300 10.11 -36.85 24.39
N ASP A 301 11.27 -37.04 25.03
CA ASP A 301 11.44 -37.98 26.14
C ASP A 301 10.75 -37.53 27.45
N GLN A 302 10.40 -36.24 27.61
CA GLN A 302 9.79 -35.71 28.85
C GLN A 302 8.26 -35.67 28.86
N GLU A 303 7.58 -35.56 27.71
CA GLU A 303 6.11 -35.45 27.63
C GLU A 303 5.39 -36.80 27.36
N ASP A 304 6.14 -37.90 27.34
CA ASP A 304 5.82 -39.20 26.72
C ASP A 304 4.76 -40.08 27.42
N GLY A 305 3.99 -39.53 28.36
CA GLY A 305 2.97 -40.31 29.07
C GLY A 305 1.69 -40.56 28.25
N GLN A 306 1.20 -39.54 27.54
CA GLN A 306 -0.13 -39.58 26.92
C GLN A 306 -0.09 -39.96 25.43
N PHE A 307 0.81 -39.37 24.64
CA PHE A 307 0.95 -39.71 23.22
C PHE A 307 1.58 -41.08 23.02
N GLY A 308 2.59 -41.45 23.82
CA GLY A 308 3.18 -42.80 23.79
C GLY A 308 2.19 -43.90 24.17
N SER A 309 1.33 -43.67 25.18
CA SER A 309 0.31 -44.65 25.58
C SER A 309 -0.86 -44.76 24.60
N LEU A 310 -1.22 -43.68 23.90
CA LEU A 310 -2.20 -43.71 22.81
C LEU A 310 -1.63 -44.36 21.55
N LEU A 311 -0.35 -44.13 21.25
CA LEU A 311 0.37 -44.77 20.14
C LEU A 311 0.44 -46.28 20.34
N GLY A 312 0.77 -46.77 21.53
CA GLY A 312 0.77 -48.21 21.82
C GLY A 312 -0.61 -48.89 21.75
N LYS A 313 -1.71 -48.12 21.80
CA LYS A 313 -3.08 -48.64 21.66
C LYS A 313 -3.58 -48.63 20.22
N LEU A 314 -3.12 -47.68 19.41
CA LEU A 314 -3.62 -47.41 18.07
C LEU A 314 -2.69 -47.92 16.97
N ALA A 315 -1.37 -47.94 17.19
CA ALA A 315 -0.42 -48.47 16.23
C ALA A 315 -0.54 -49.99 16.16
N GLY A 316 -0.64 -50.52 14.94
CA GLY A 316 -0.75 -51.94 14.67
C GLY A 316 0.54 -52.72 14.95
N LYS A 317 0.66 -53.90 14.34
CA LYS A 317 1.87 -54.77 14.46
C LYS A 317 3.13 -54.13 13.88
N ASP A 318 2.97 -53.10 13.06
CA ASP A 318 3.98 -52.32 12.34
C ASP A 318 4.54 -51.16 13.17
N SER A 319 3.92 -50.78 14.29
CA SER A 319 4.32 -49.59 15.09
C SER A 319 4.36 -48.29 14.28
N GLU A 320 3.62 -48.25 13.17
CA GLU A 320 3.48 -47.11 12.28
C GLU A 320 2.02 -46.64 12.26
N ILE A 321 1.79 -45.35 12.01
CA ILE A 321 0.47 -44.73 12.05
C ILE A 321 0.08 -44.21 10.67
N ASP A 322 -1.09 -44.61 10.20
CA ASP A 322 -1.67 -44.14 8.94
C ASP A 322 -2.56 -42.87 9.11
N VAL A 323 -3.06 -42.33 7.99
CA VAL A 323 -3.92 -41.13 7.97
C VAL A 323 -5.22 -41.30 8.79
N HIS A 324 -5.77 -42.51 8.86
CA HIS A 324 -7.01 -42.82 9.56
C HIS A 324 -6.80 -43.01 11.06
N GLU A 325 -5.72 -43.67 11.45
CA GLU A 325 -5.29 -43.86 12.84
C GLU A 325 -4.85 -42.54 13.46
N LEU A 326 -4.15 -41.68 12.69
CA LEU A 326 -3.79 -40.33 13.12
C LEU A 326 -5.02 -39.50 13.48
N ARG A 327 -6.15 -39.69 12.79
CA ARG A 327 -7.41 -39.02 13.14
C ARG A 327 -7.92 -39.43 14.50
N THR A 328 -7.97 -40.73 14.76
CA THR A 328 -8.48 -41.28 16.02
C THR A 328 -7.59 -40.83 17.17
N LEU A 329 -6.28 -40.88 16.97
CA LEU A 329 -5.29 -40.45 17.96
C LEU A 329 -5.42 -38.96 18.28
N LEU A 330 -5.43 -38.09 17.26
CA LEU A 330 -5.55 -36.65 17.46
C LEU A 330 -6.90 -36.29 18.08
N ASN A 331 -7.99 -36.93 17.65
CA ASN A 331 -9.30 -36.70 18.25
C ASN A 331 -9.33 -37.13 19.73
N GLU A 332 -8.76 -38.28 20.09
CA GLU A 332 -8.69 -38.70 21.50
C GLU A 332 -7.77 -37.81 22.33
N ALA A 333 -6.62 -37.41 21.79
CA ALA A 333 -5.65 -36.54 22.46
C ALA A 333 -6.22 -35.13 22.73
N PHE A 334 -6.96 -34.57 21.78
CA PHE A 334 -7.46 -33.19 21.84
C PHE A 334 -8.94 -33.07 22.26
N SER A 335 -9.70 -34.18 22.35
CA SER A 335 -11.11 -34.17 22.80
C SER A 335 -11.34 -33.59 24.20
N LYS A 336 -10.32 -33.61 25.06
CA LYS A 336 -10.39 -33.11 26.45
C LYS A 336 -10.10 -31.61 26.57
N GLU A 337 -9.57 -30.98 25.52
CA GLU A 337 -9.19 -29.57 25.51
C GLU A 337 -10.35 -28.71 24.98
N ALA A 338 -11.34 -28.47 25.86
CA ALA A 338 -12.70 -28.00 25.55
C ALA A 338 -12.86 -26.55 25.03
N ASP A 339 -11.78 -25.78 24.85
CA ASP A 339 -11.86 -24.34 24.56
C ASP A 339 -11.73 -23.94 23.09
N VAL A 340 -11.43 -24.89 22.19
CA VAL A 340 -11.35 -24.62 20.74
C VAL A 340 -12.46 -25.38 20.04
N LYS A 341 -13.13 -24.75 19.05
CA LYS A 341 -14.09 -25.43 18.16
C LYS A 341 -13.38 -26.45 17.27
N PHE A 342 -12.90 -27.52 17.87
CA PHE A 342 -12.18 -28.59 17.22
C PHE A 342 -13.20 -29.63 16.74
N LEU A 343 -13.53 -29.57 15.45
CA LEU A 343 -14.40 -30.55 14.79
C LEU A 343 -13.60 -31.78 14.29
N GLY A 344 -12.31 -31.85 14.62
CA GLY A 344 -11.34 -32.79 14.06
C GLY A 344 -10.60 -32.20 12.85
N PHE A 345 -9.43 -32.74 12.55
CA PHE A 345 -8.62 -32.34 11.39
C PHE A 345 -9.18 -32.89 10.08
N ASP A 346 -9.23 -32.06 9.04
CA ASP A 346 -9.62 -32.47 7.70
C ASP A 346 -8.69 -33.59 7.17
N PRO A 347 -9.19 -34.54 6.34
CA PRO A 347 -8.32 -35.53 5.69
C PRO A 347 -7.11 -34.94 4.96
N ASN A 348 -7.22 -33.73 4.40
CA ASN A 348 -6.12 -33.07 3.71
C ASN A 348 -5.10 -32.51 4.70
N THR A 349 -5.54 -31.89 5.80
CA THR A 349 -4.65 -31.44 6.88
C THR A 349 -3.83 -32.60 7.45
N ARG A 350 -4.46 -33.76 7.67
CA ARG A 350 -3.76 -34.96 8.15
C ARG A 350 -2.71 -35.47 7.16
N ARG A 351 -3.01 -35.43 5.86
CA ARG A 351 -2.03 -35.77 4.82
C ARG A 351 -0.87 -34.79 4.78
N GLU A 352 -1.13 -33.49 4.92
CA GLU A 352 -0.07 -32.46 4.99
C GLU A 352 0.82 -32.64 6.22
N MET A 353 0.25 -33.00 7.38
CA MET A 353 1.02 -33.34 8.59
C MET A 353 1.94 -34.55 8.38
N ILE A 354 1.41 -35.61 7.76
CA ILE A 354 2.20 -36.81 7.46
C ILE A 354 3.32 -36.46 6.47
N SER A 355 3.01 -35.74 5.40
CA SER A 355 4.02 -35.31 4.41
C SER A 355 5.12 -34.44 5.00
N LEU A 356 4.84 -33.66 6.04
CA LEU A 356 5.85 -32.84 6.71
C LEU A 356 6.83 -33.68 7.55
N MET A 357 6.32 -34.75 8.17
CA MET A 357 7.07 -35.55 9.15
C MET A 357 7.69 -36.81 8.54
N ASP A 358 7.11 -37.34 7.46
CA ASP A 358 7.54 -38.54 6.77
C ASP A 358 8.84 -38.29 6.00
N SER A 359 9.94 -38.42 6.72
CA SER A 359 11.30 -38.33 6.18
C SER A 359 11.67 -39.51 5.28
N ARG A 360 10.88 -40.59 5.31
CA ARG A 360 11.16 -41.88 4.65
C ARG A 360 10.35 -42.08 3.37
N GLY A 361 9.33 -41.27 3.13
CA GLY A 361 8.43 -41.35 1.97
C GLY A 361 7.53 -42.58 1.99
N MET A 362 7.25 -43.15 3.16
CA MET A 362 6.42 -44.36 3.30
C MET A 362 4.92 -44.05 3.41
N GLY A 363 4.55 -42.79 3.63
CA GLY A 363 3.17 -42.35 3.85
C GLY A 363 2.62 -42.68 5.24
N THR A 364 3.49 -43.11 6.17
CA THR A 364 3.19 -43.53 7.54
C THR A 364 4.13 -42.84 8.52
N LEU A 365 3.73 -42.71 9.79
CA LEU A 365 4.53 -42.05 10.83
C LEU A 365 5.05 -43.05 11.86
N GLY A 366 6.36 -43.01 12.12
CA GLY A 366 6.96 -43.72 13.24
C GLY A 366 6.71 -43.03 14.59
N PRO A 367 7.06 -43.69 15.72
CA PRO A 367 6.82 -43.17 17.07
C PRO A 367 7.58 -41.88 17.38
N ALA A 368 8.84 -41.75 16.96
CA ALA A 368 9.63 -40.53 17.17
C ALA A 368 9.09 -39.34 16.34
N GLU A 369 8.62 -39.63 15.12
CA GLU A 369 7.98 -38.64 14.24
C GLU A 369 6.64 -38.21 14.82
N LEU A 370 5.83 -39.13 15.36
CA LEU A 370 4.59 -38.77 16.03
C LEU A 370 4.82 -37.92 17.29
N GLY A 371 5.80 -38.26 18.13
CA GLY A 371 6.12 -37.46 19.32
C GLY A 371 6.47 -36.02 18.96
N THR A 372 7.30 -35.85 17.91
CA THR A 372 7.66 -34.53 17.38
C THR A 372 6.44 -33.78 16.82
N LEU A 373 5.54 -34.48 16.10
CA LEU A 373 4.30 -33.89 15.59
C LEU A 373 3.37 -33.43 16.72
N GLY A 374 3.24 -34.23 17.79
CA GLY A 374 2.44 -33.90 18.96
C GLY A 374 2.91 -32.61 19.64
N LEU A 375 4.23 -32.48 19.88
CA LEU A 375 4.84 -31.26 20.43
C LEU A 375 4.61 -30.04 19.54
N LYS A 376 4.74 -30.19 18.22
CA LYS A 376 4.46 -29.11 17.26
C LYS A 376 2.99 -28.67 17.32
N ILE A 377 2.05 -29.61 17.32
CA ILE A 377 0.61 -29.29 17.37
C ILE A 377 0.27 -28.62 18.71
N ARG A 378 0.83 -29.08 19.84
CA ARG A 378 0.62 -28.42 21.14
C ARG A 378 1.12 -26.98 21.12
N LYS A 379 2.33 -26.74 20.60
CA LYS A 379 2.85 -25.39 20.45
C LYS A 379 1.98 -24.51 19.55
N TYR A 380 1.48 -25.06 18.44
CA TYR A 380 0.55 -24.33 17.56
C TYR A 380 -0.77 -24.02 18.26
N LEU A 381 -1.25 -24.90 19.14
CA LEU A 381 -2.43 -24.68 19.97
C LEU A 381 -2.21 -23.55 20.98
N ASP A 382 -1.05 -23.52 21.63
CA ASP A 382 -0.70 -22.43 22.57
C ASP A 382 -0.63 -21.08 21.84
N ILE A 383 0.04 -21.04 20.68
CA ILE A 383 0.10 -19.83 19.85
C ILE A 383 -1.31 -19.40 19.45
N TYR A 384 -2.16 -20.35 19.00
CA TYR A 384 -3.53 -20.07 18.58
C TYR A 384 -4.34 -19.44 19.72
N ARG A 385 -4.29 -20.03 20.91
CA ARG A 385 -4.97 -19.53 22.13
C ARG A 385 -4.49 -18.15 22.54
N GLU A 386 -3.18 -17.92 22.53
CA GLU A 386 -2.63 -16.60 22.87
C GLU A 386 -3.00 -15.51 21.86
N THR A 387 -3.29 -15.89 20.61
CA THR A 387 -3.67 -14.93 19.55
C THR A 387 -5.15 -14.70 19.42
N ASP A 388 -6.01 -15.62 19.87
CA ASP A 388 -7.46 -15.46 19.92
C ASP A 388 -7.88 -14.53 21.08
N HIS A 389 -7.62 -13.22 20.91
CA HIS A 389 -7.85 -12.21 21.95
C HIS A 389 -9.33 -12.02 22.26
N ASN A 390 -10.20 -12.38 21.31
CA ASN A 390 -11.64 -12.27 21.45
C ASN A 390 -12.31 -13.57 21.93
N HIS A 391 -11.51 -14.62 22.20
CA HIS A 391 -11.96 -15.96 22.61
C HIS A 391 -13.11 -16.49 21.75
N SER A 392 -13.09 -16.18 20.45
CA SER A 392 -14.17 -16.58 19.54
C SER A 392 -14.06 -18.04 19.11
N GLY A 393 -12.91 -18.67 19.39
CA GLY A 393 -12.52 -19.97 18.89
C GLY A 393 -12.15 -19.96 17.41
N THR A 394 -11.91 -18.77 16.82
CA THR A 394 -11.51 -18.55 15.44
C THR A 394 -10.57 -17.35 15.35
N ILE A 395 -9.54 -17.41 14.49
CA ILE A 395 -8.65 -16.26 14.28
C ILE A 395 -9.02 -15.52 13.00
N ASP A 396 -8.98 -14.19 13.02
CA ASP A 396 -9.10 -13.37 11.81
C ASP A 396 -7.75 -13.20 11.07
N ALA A 397 -7.75 -12.51 9.93
CA ALA A 397 -6.53 -12.32 9.14
C ALA A 397 -5.46 -11.44 9.84
N GLN A 398 -5.85 -10.61 10.82
CA GLN A 398 -4.92 -9.81 11.62
C GLN A 398 -4.27 -10.67 12.71
N GLU A 399 -5.07 -11.49 13.39
CA GLU A 399 -4.62 -12.47 14.37
C GLU A 399 -3.73 -13.53 13.71
N MET A 400 -4.06 -13.98 12.50
CA MET A 400 -3.24 -14.89 11.70
C MET A 400 -1.83 -14.34 11.47
N ARG A 401 -1.71 -13.05 11.14
CA ARG A 401 -0.41 -12.41 10.92
C ARG A 401 0.45 -12.46 12.18
N MET A 402 -0.14 -12.21 13.34
CA MET A 402 0.55 -12.28 14.63
C MET A 402 0.92 -13.72 14.99
N ALA A 403 0.01 -14.67 14.74
CA ALA A 403 0.23 -16.10 14.98
C ALA A 403 1.38 -16.66 14.13
N LEU A 404 1.43 -16.31 12.83
CA LEU A 404 2.53 -16.70 11.94
C LEU A 404 3.88 -16.11 12.41
N GLY A 405 3.87 -14.85 12.87
CA GLY A 405 5.05 -14.24 13.48
C GLY A 405 5.56 -15.00 14.71
N LYS A 406 4.66 -15.37 15.63
CA LYS A 406 4.99 -16.19 16.80
C LYS A 406 5.43 -17.61 16.44
N ALA A 407 4.91 -18.17 15.36
CA ALA A 407 5.31 -19.48 14.84
C ALA A 407 6.70 -19.47 14.16
N GLY A 408 7.31 -18.29 14.01
CA GLY A 408 8.67 -18.13 13.44
C GLY A 408 8.67 -17.77 11.96
N PHE A 409 7.53 -17.38 11.39
CA PHE A 409 7.42 -16.96 10.00
C PHE A 409 7.26 -15.44 9.87
N THR A 410 8.19 -14.83 9.16
CA THR A 410 8.08 -13.47 8.64
C THR A 410 7.71 -13.58 7.17
N LEU A 411 6.46 -13.29 6.83
CA LEU A 411 5.95 -13.44 5.46
C LEU A 411 5.60 -12.10 4.86
N SER A 412 5.61 -12.04 3.54
CA SER A 412 5.19 -10.85 2.85
C SER A 412 3.69 -10.62 2.93
N THR A 413 3.28 -9.35 2.87
CA THR A 413 1.87 -8.96 2.90
C THR A 413 1.05 -9.68 1.82
N GLN A 414 1.62 -9.89 0.63
CA GLN A 414 0.96 -10.63 -0.45
C GLN A 414 0.78 -12.11 -0.10
N VAL A 415 1.80 -12.76 0.46
CA VAL A 415 1.72 -14.16 0.89
C VAL A 415 0.69 -14.32 2.01
N GLN A 416 0.68 -13.41 2.99
CA GLN A 416 -0.31 -13.42 4.08
C GLN A 416 -1.74 -13.30 3.56
N GLN A 417 -1.99 -12.45 2.55
CA GLN A 417 -3.30 -12.35 1.92
C GLN A 417 -3.72 -13.64 1.21
N ILE A 418 -2.80 -14.29 0.49
CA ILE A 418 -3.08 -15.57 -0.18
C ILE A 418 -3.40 -16.65 0.85
N LEU A 419 -2.64 -16.71 1.95
CA LEU A 419 -2.90 -17.66 3.03
C LEU A 419 -4.26 -17.41 3.69
N ALA A 420 -4.59 -16.15 4.00
CA ALA A 420 -5.89 -15.80 4.53
C ALA A 420 -7.03 -16.20 3.58
N LEU A 421 -6.89 -15.95 2.27
CA LEU A 421 -7.92 -16.33 1.29
C LEU A 421 -8.05 -17.85 1.09
N ARG A 422 -6.95 -18.60 1.24
CA ARG A 422 -6.94 -20.05 1.02
C ARG A 422 -7.48 -20.83 2.21
N TYR A 423 -7.17 -20.40 3.43
CA TYR A 423 -7.47 -21.13 4.66
C TYR A 423 -8.61 -20.53 5.49
N ALA A 424 -9.08 -19.32 5.16
CA ALA A 424 -10.26 -18.75 5.83
C ALA A 424 -11.57 -19.30 5.27
N ASP A 425 -12.57 -19.36 6.13
CA ASP A 425 -13.95 -19.68 5.79
C ASP A 425 -14.64 -18.54 5.02
N GLY A 426 -15.89 -18.76 4.60
CA GLY A 426 -16.68 -17.74 3.90
C GLY A 426 -16.95 -16.46 4.71
N ARG A 427 -16.57 -16.40 5.98
CA ARG A 427 -16.64 -15.24 6.87
C ARG A 427 -15.26 -14.62 7.16
N LEU A 428 -14.22 -15.02 6.42
CA LEU A 428 -12.83 -14.58 6.60
C LEU A 428 -12.25 -14.94 7.98
N ARG A 429 -12.68 -16.06 8.55
CA ARG A 429 -12.18 -16.60 9.82
C ARG A 429 -11.49 -17.93 9.62
N ILE A 430 -10.44 -18.18 10.38
CA ILE A 430 -9.63 -19.39 10.29
C ILE A 430 -9.82 -20.19 11.57
N ASN A 431 -10.31 -21.42 11.42
CA ASN A 431 -10.40 -22.39 12.51
C ASN A 431 -9.01 -22.99 12.82
N PHE A 432 -8.90 -23.70 13.93
CA PHE A 432 -7.63 -24.31 14.32
C PHE A 432 -7.09 -25.30 13.28
N ASP A 433 -7.97 -26.11 12.68
CA ASP A 433 -7.60 -27.02 11.58
C ASP A 433 -6.98 -26.28 10.39
N GLY A 434 -7.61 -25.21 9.90
CA GLY A 434 -7.07 -24.38 8.83
C GLY A 434 -5.77 -23.67 9.20
N PHE A 435 -5.60 -23.27 10.46
CA PHE A 435 -4.35 -22.69 10.94
C PHE A 435 -3.21 -23.72 10.94
N VAL A 436 -3.46 -24.92 11.47
CA VAL A 436 -2.44 -25.98 11.49
C VAL A 436 -2.08 -26.40 10.08
N ALA A 437 -3.05 -26.62 9.19
CA ALA A 437 -2.81 -26.90 7.77
C ALA A 437 -1.94 -25.83 7.10
N CYS A 438 -2.25 -24.55 7.36
CA CYS A 438 -1.46 -23.44 6.84
C CYS A 438 -0.01 -23.49 7.32
N VAL A 439 0.21 -23.69 8.62
CA VAL A 439 1.56 -23.68 9.21
C VAL A 439 2.36 -24.91 8.75
N THR A 440 1.74 -26.10 8.71
CA THR A 440 2.40 -27.32 8.22
C THR A 440 2.78 -27.18 6.76
N ARG A 441 1.86 -26.70 5.92
CA ARG A 441 2.15 -26.47 4.50
C ARG A 441 3.27 -25.48 4.29
N LEU A 442 3.26 -24.38 5.06
CA LEU A 442 4.30 -23.37 4.99
C LEU A 442 5.66 -23.94 5.40
N GLU A 443 5.72 -24.70 6.49
CA GLU A 443 6.95 -25.38 6.93
C GLU A 443 7.51 -26.32 5.85
N THR A 444 6.65 -27.14 5.24
CA THR A 444 7.04 -28.04 4.14
C THR A 444 7.63 -27.27 2.97
N LEU A 445 7.00 -26.15 2.56
CA LEU A 445 7.48 -25.33 1.46
C LEU A 445 8.83 -24.65 1.76
N PHE A 446 9.05 -24.18 2.99
CA PHE A 446 10.34 -23.62 3.40
C PHE A 446 11.45 -24.68 3.43
N LYS A 447 11.15 -25.89 3.95
CA LYS A 447 12.09 -27.01 3.96
C LYS A 447 12.46 -27.43 2.53
N LEU A 448 11.46 -27.58 1.66
CA LEU A 448 11.65 -27.93 0.26
C LEU A 448 12.50 -26.87 -0.47
N PHE A 449 12.20 -25.59 -0.29
CA PHE A 449 12.98 -24.52 -0.91
C PHE A 449 14.44 -24.52 -0.44
N ARG A 450 14.70 -24.69 0.86
CA ARG A 450 16.07 -24.79 1.41
C ARG A 450 16.83 -26.00 0.91
N LEU A 451 16.15 -27.13 0.66
CA LEU A 451 16.78 -28.32 0.09
C LEU A 451 17.20 -28.11 -1.38
N LEU A 452 16.46 -27.29 -2.11
CA LEU A 452 16.70 -26.98 -3.51
C LEU A 452 17.70 -25.81 -3.71
N ASP A 453 17.67 -24.81 -2.83
CA ASP A 453 18.55 -23.63 -2.83
C ASP A 453 19.90 -23.92 -2.16
N LYS A 454 20.68 -24.83 -2.75
CA LYS A 454 21.98 -25.27 -2.19
C LYS A 454 23.03 -24.17 -2.13
N ASP A 455 22.93 -23.17 -3.00
CA ASP A 455 23.86 -22.05 -3.10
C ASP A 455 23.43 -20.81 -2.30
N GLN A 456 22.27 -20.86 -1.63
CA GLN A 456 21.67 -19.73 -0.89
C GLN A 456 21.55 -18.48 -1.77
N SER A 457 21.36 -18.68 -3.07
CA SER A 457 21.19 -17.61 -4.04
C SER A 457 19.82 -16.95 -3.92
N GLY A 458 18.88 -17.60 -3.21
CA GLY A 458 17.49 -17.16 -3.09
C GLY A 458 16.67 -17.46 -4.34
N MET A 459 17.21 -18.22 -5.30
CA MET A 459 16.57 -18.56 -6.57
C MET A 459 16.72 -20.06 -6.87
N VAL A 460 15.61 -20.74 -7.15
CA VAL A 460 15.61 -22.16 -7.52
C VAL A 460 15.19 -22.33 -8.97
N GLN A 461 15.95 -23.11 -9.74
CA GLN A 461 15.59 -23.51 -11.11
C GLN A 461 15.03 -24.94 -11.10
N LEU A 462 13.81 -25.11 -11.60
CA LEU A 462 13.12 -26.40 -11.69
C LEU A 462 12.65 -26.66 -13.11
N SER A 463 12.78 -27.90 -13.55
CA SER A 463 12.05 -28.38 -14.73
C SER A 463 10.55 -28.49 -14.42
N LEU A 464 9.71 -28.57 -15.47
CA LEU A 464 8.26 -28.71 -15.30
C LEU A 464 7.88 -29.96 -14.49
N ALA A 465 8.59 -31.07 -14.69
CA ALA A 465 8.34 -32.31 -13.97
C ALA A 465 8.68 -32.18 -12.48
N GLU A 466 9.83 -31.60 -12.15
CA GLU A 466 10.23 -31.34 -10.76
C GLU A 466 9.28 -30.36 -10.08
N TRP A 467 8.86 -29.31 -10.78
CA TRP A 467 7.85 -28.37 -10.30
C TRP A 467 6.52 -29.07 -9.97
N LEU A 468 6.03 -29.94 -10.86
CA LEU A 468 4.79 -30.69 -10.62
C LEU A 468 4.92 -31.62 -9.42
N CYS A 469 6.05 -32.32 -9.25
CA CYS A 469 6.31 -33.15 -8.07
C CYS A 469 6.32 -32.31 -6.78
N CYS A 470 6.91 -31.11 -6.80
CA CYS A 470 6.95 -30.23 -5.63
C CYS A 470 5.57 -29.68 -5.22
N VAL A 471 4.67 -29.47 -6.18
CA VAL A 471 3.35 -28.85 -5.94
C VAL A 471 2.26 -29.87 -5.60
N LEU A 472 2.38 -31.10 -6.12
CA LEU A 472 1.37 -32.17 -5.96
C LEU A 472 1.53 -32.99 -4.67
N VAL A 473 2.71 -32.97 -4.07
CA VAL A 473 2.92 -33.34 -2.66
C VAL A 473 2.35 -32.23 -1.78
#